data_AF-A0A7X8WM79-F1
#
_entry.id   AF-A0A7X8WM79-F1
#
_cell.length_a   1.000
_cell.length_b   1.000
_cell.length_c   1.000
_cell.angle_alpha   90.00
_cell.angle_beta   90.00
_cell.angle_gamma   90.00
#
_symmetry.space_group_name_H-M   'P 1'
#
loop_
_entity.id
_entity.type
_entity.pdbx_description
1 polymer ?
#
loop_
_entity_poly.entity_id
_entity_poly.type
_entity_poly.pdbx_seq_one_letter_code
_entity_poly.pdbx_strand_id
1 'polypeptide(L)'
;MAVLIEAINIVVDSRALSKNPSIEAEFLKNVPSQTYCSDGLLHRIGFMDYISINNYVHYLKNSLGLTHLDEDENAVDFVVVDMMRGPVSKCNWLSFKRDKLFAHRDGFEKSDEDFSIAWRRGDFEGKDNEYIVEIEEGEQTEEEYFYEQDIATPYGWSPDEAIYTSTYHPTRRKDLEEVSRNEYVVTYRNKHTGEIHEVERRKWIGKGIRRTKDKIRKELRKIINI
;
A
#
# COMPACT_ATOMS: atom_id res chain seq x y z
N MET A 1 16.79 -3.34 3.53
CA MET A 1 15.69 -4.32 3.54
C MET A 1 14.50 -3.72 2.81
N ALA A 2 13.71 -4.57 2.17
CA ALA A 2 12.58 -4.18 1.34
C ALA A 2 11.31 -4.90 1.80
N VAL A 3 10.15 -4.39 1.40
CA VAL A 3 8.85 -5.06 1.55
C VAL A 3 8.37 -5.55 0.20
N LEU A 4 7.76 -6.73 0.17
CA LEU A 4 7.07 -7.22 -1.02
C LEU A 4 5.87 -6.33 -1.39
N ILE A 5 5.73 -6.04 -2.68
CA ILE A 5 4.60 -5.34 -3.28
C ILE A 5 3.86 -6.32 -4.20
N GLU A 6 2.72 -6.80 -3.73
CA GLU A 6 1.86 -7.72 -4.48
C GLU A 6 0.46 -7.12 -4.60
N ALA A 7 -0.17 -7.23 -5.78
CA ALA A 7 -1.42 -6.57 -6.12
C ALA A 7 -1.40 -5.05 -5.84
N ILE A 8 -2.29 -4.54 -4.99
CA ILE A 8 -2.33 -3.13 -4.58
C ILE A 8 -2.02 -3.02 -3.10
N ASN A 9 -1.17 -2.07 -2.74
CA ASN A 9 -0.54 -2.01 -1.43
C ASN A 9 -0.71 -0.62 -0.82
N ILE A 10 -0.84 -0.56 0.49
CA ILE A 10 -0.51 0.66 1.23
C ILE A 10 0.83 0.41 1.91
N VAL A 11 1.78 1.32 1.69
CA VAL A 11 3.07 1.34 2.36
C VAL A 11 3.09 2.56 3.29
N VAL A 12 3.28 2.34 4.58
CA VAL A 12 3.36 3.37 5.62
C VAL A 12 4.80 3.48 6.10
N ASP A 13 5.32 4.70 6.20
CA ASP A 13 6.63 4.96 6.82
C ASP A 13 6.51 4.81 8.34
N SER A 14 7.33 3.96 8.95
CA SER A 14 7.28 3.71 10.40
C SER A 14 7.47 4.99 11.22
N ARG A 15 8.21 5.98 10.68
CA ARG A 15 8.37 7.32 11.31
C ARG A 15 7.04 8.04 11.52
N ALA A 16 6.03 7.78 10.70
CA ALA A 16 4.73 8.40 10.86
C ALA A 16 4.00 7.88 12.09
N LEU A 17 4.15 6.58 12.38
CA LEU A 17 3.52 5.91 13.51
C LEU A 17 4.28 6.18 14.82
N SER A 18 5.62 6.13 14.77
CA SER A 18 6.48 6.30 15.95
C SER A 18 6.42 7.69 16.58
N LYS A 19 5.84 8.68 15.88
CA LYS A 19 5.56 10.03 16.42
C LYS A 19 4.64 9.98 17.64
N ASN A 20 3.78 8.96 17.75
CA ASN A 20 2.85 8.81 18.86
C ASN A 20 2.56 7.32 19.14
N PRO A 21 2.96 6.78 20.30
CA PRO A 21 2.74 5.37 20.65
C PRO A 21 1.27 4.93 20.61
N SER A 22 0.32 5.85 20.85
CA SER A 22 -1.11 5.54 20.74
C SER A 22 -1.57 5.34 19.29
N ILE A 23 -0.97 6.07 18.34
CA ILE A 23 -1.24 5.90 16.90
C ILE A 23 -0.69 4.56 16.44
N GLU A 24 0.54 4.24 16.82
CA GLU A 24 1.18 2.96 16.49
C GLU A 24 0.39 1.77 17.06
N ALA A 25 -0.01 1.83 18.33
CA ALA A 25 -0.80 0.77 18.94
C ALA A 25 -2.17 0.60 18.26
N GLU A 26 -2.85 1.70 17.93
CA GLU A 26 -4.14 1.65 17.23
C GLU A 26 -4.00 1.12 15.80
N PHE A 27 -2.92 1.48 15.10
CA PHE A 27 -2.57 0.93 13.78
C PHE A 27 -2.39 -0.58 13.85
N LEU A 28 -1.50 -1.07 14.72
CA LEU A 28 -1.19 -2.50 14.85
C LEU A 28 -2.41 -3.32 15.27
N LYS A 29 -3.33 -2.74 16.05
CA LYS A 29 -4.57 -3.40 16.45
C LYS A 29 -5.55 -3.60 15.28
N ASN A 30 -5.53 -2.74 14.28
CA ASN A 30 -6.47 -2.75 13.15
C ASN A 30 -5.81 -3.17 11.82
N VAL A 31 -4.55 -3.62 11.85
CA VAL A 31 -3.87 -4.08 10.64
C VAL A 31 -4.41 -5.45 10.22
N PRO A 32 -4.75 -5.66 8.93
CA PRO A 32 -5.13 -6.98 8.44
C PRO A 32 -3.93 -7.94 8.53
N SER A 33 -3.95 -8.85 9.50
CA SER A 33 -2.78 -9.67 9.84
C SER A 33 -2.29 -10.57 8.70
N GLN A 34 -3.19 -11.07 7.85
CA GLN A 34 -2.85 -12.00 6.77
C GLN A 34 -2.09 -11.33 5.61
N THR A 35 -2.32 -10.05 5.35
CA THR A 35 -1.70 -9.33 4.22
C THR A 35 -0.63 -8.34 4.68
N TYR A 36 -0.35 -8.32 5.98
CA TYR A 36 0.62 -7.44 6.60
C TYR A 36 2.04 -8.02 6.57
N CYS A 37 3.00 -7.17 6.27
CA CYS A 37 4.41 -7.43 6.56
C CYS A 37 5.14 -6.11 6.88
N SER A 38 6.33 -6.23 7.47
CA SER A 38 7.18 -5.08 7.78
C SER A 38 8.63 -5.48 7.85
N ASP A 39 9.51 -4.60 7.38
CA ASP A 39 10.97 -4.68 7.53
C ASP A 39 11.47 -3.81 8.71
N GLY A 40 10.56 -3.26 9.52
CA GLY A 40 10.84 -2.33 10.62
C GLY A 40 10.92 -0.85 10.23
N LEU A 41 11.18 -0.54 8.96
CA LEU A 41 11.19 0.84 8.43
C LEU A 41 9.89 1.17 7.71
N LEU A 42 9.30 0.17 7.06
CA LEU A 42 8.08 0.25 6.31
C LEU A 42 7.07 -0.77 6.84
N HIS A 43 5.81 -0.35 6.92
CA HIS A 43 4.68 -1.26 7.11
C HIS A 43 3.94 -1.40 5.78
N ARG A 44 3.78 -2.63 5.29
CA ARG A 44 3.04 -2.94 4.07
C ARG A 44 1.75 -3.66 4.39
N ILE A 45 0.66 -3.22 3.77
CA ILE A 45 -0.64 -3.89 3.81
C ILE A 45 -1.11 -4.16 2.38
N GLY A 46 -1.42 -5.42 2.07
CA GLY A 46 -1.93 -5.84 0.77
C GLY A 46 -3.45 -5.82 0.63
N PHE A 47 -3.92 -5.48 -0.56
CA PHE A 47 -5.32 -5.46 -0.96
C PHE A 47 -5.51 -6.00 -2.38
N MET A 48 -6.62 -6.72 -2.60
CA MET A 48 -6.99 -7.27 -3.90
C MET A 48 -7.81 -6.29 -4.75
N ASP A 49 -8.39 -5.26 -4.14
CA ASP A 49 -9.31 -4.34 -4.82
C ASP A 49 -9.18 -2.88 -4.34
N TYR A 50 -9.56 -1.96 -5.23
CA TYR A 50 -9.47 -0.51 -5.02
C TYR A 50 -10.44 0.03 -3.96
N ILE A 51 -11.47 -0.73 -3.59
CA ILE A 51 -12.47 -0.26 -2.64
C ILE A 51 -11.97 -0.50 -1.21
N SER A 52 -11.51 -1.71 -0.93
CA SER A 52 -10.90 -2.09 0.34
C SER A 52 -9.71 -1.19 0.68
N ILE A 53 -8.83 -0.93 -0.30
CA ILE A 53 -7.70 -0.02 -0.08
C ILE A 53 -8.15 1.41 0.19
N ASN A 54 -9.14 1.94 -0.54
CA ASN A 54 -9.64 3.30 -0.31
C ASN A 54 -10.29 3.44 1.08
N ASN A 55 -10.98 2.40 1.56
CA ASN A 55 -11.52 2.36 2.91
C ASN A 55 -10.39 2.41 3.96
N TYR A 56 -9.30 1.69 3.72
CA TYR A 56 -8.14 1.72 4.63
C TYR A 56 -7.41 3.06 4.59
N VAL A 57 -7.22 3.67 3.42
CA VAL A 57 -6.72 5.06 3.29
C VAL A 57 -7.56 6.03 4.12
N HIS A 58 -8.90 5.90 4.08
CA HIS A 58 -9.78 6.71 4.91
C HIS A 58 -9.62 6.47 6.41
N TYR A 59 -9.37 5.23 6.83
CA TYR A 59 -9.06 4.89 8.21
C TYR A 59 -7.74 5.55 8.66
N LEU A 60 -6.66 5.40 7.88
CA LEU A 60 -5.36 6.01 8.20
C LEU A 60 -5.47 7.54 8.35
N LYS A 61 -6.21 8.20 7.44
CA LYS A 61 -6.38 9.66 7.49
C LYS A 61 -7.28 10.12 8.62
N ASN A 62 -8.47 9.53 8.75
CA ASN A 62 -9.52 10.10 9.60
C ASN A 62 -9.48 9.56 11.04
N SER A 63 -9.01 8.32 11.22
CA SER A 63 -8.96 7.67 12.54
C SER A 63 -7.57 7.78 13.16
N LEU A 64 -6.50 7.63 12.38
CA LEU A 64 -5.13 7.75 12.88
C LEU A 64 -4.51 9.13 12.69
N GLY A 65 -5.11 9.98 11.84
CA GLY A 65 -4.60 11.33 11.58
C GLY A 65 -3.35 11.38 10.69
N LEU A 66 -3.07 10.31 9.93
CA LEU A 66 -1.94 10.26 9.02
C LEU A 66 -2.20 11.08 7.75
N THR A 67 -1.15 11.70 7.23
CA THR A 67 -1.18 12.53 6.02
C THR A 67 -0.85 11.70 4.80
N HIS A 68 -1.77 11.64 3.83
CA HIS A 68 -1.49 10.97 2.55
C HIS A 68 -0.60 11.85 1.67
N LEU A 69 -1.11 12.99 1.21
CA LEU A 69 -0.42 13.91 0.28
C LEU A 69 -0.23 15.28 0.92
N ASP A 70 0.90 15.93 0.62
CA ASP A 70 1.15 17.34 0.90
C ASP A 70 0.49 18.28 -0.14
N GLU A 71 0.78 19.58 -0.03
CA GLU A 71 0.26 20.61 -0.94
C GLU A 71 0.80 20.48 -2.38
N ASP A 72 1.95 19.81 -2.56
CA ASP A 72 2.62 19.57 -3.84
C ASP A 72 2.32 18.16 -4.42
N GLU A 73 1.30 17.49 -3.87
CA GLU A 73 0.89 16.13 -4.23
C GLU A 73 1.96 15.04 -4.02
N ASN A 74 2.95 15.27 -3.14
CA ASN A 74 3.88 14.24 -2.71
C ASN A 74 3.31 13.44 -1.54
N ALA A 75 3.54 12.13 -1.53
CA ALA A 75 3.18 11.25 -0.43
C ALA A 75 4.01 11.56 0.83
N VAL A 76 3.35 11.64 1.99
CA VAL A 76 3.94 12.08 3.26
C VAL A 76 4.13 10.93 4.23
N ASP A 77 3.07 10.47 4.90
CA ASP A 77 3.16 9.44 5.93
C ASP A 77 2.96 8.01 5.37
N PHE A 78 2.25 7.91 4.25
CA PHE A 78 2.02 6.64 3.54
C PHE A 78 1.74 6.88 2.06
N VAL A 79 1.83 5.82 1.25
CA VAL A 79 1.56 5.85 -0.19
C VAL A 79 0.87 4.58 -0.65
N VAL A 80 0.00 4.70 -1.66
CA VAL A 80 -0.56 3.55 -2.37
C VAL A 80 0.42 3.10 -3.46
N VAL A 81 0.73 1.81 -3.53
CA VAL A 81 1.67 1.22 -4.50
C VAL A 81 0.96 0.12 -5.29
N ASP A 82 0.96 0.23 -6.61
CA ASP A 82 0.49 -0.80 -7.54
C ASP A 82 1.68 -1.66 -7.97
N MET A 83 1.57 -2.98 -7.88
CA MET A 83 2.69 -3.87 -8.16
C MET A 83 3.24 -3.74 -9.59
N MET A 84 2.43 -3.28 -10.56
CA MET A 84 2.87 -3.14 -11.95
C MET A 84 3.51 -1.78 -12.24
N ARG A 85 3.18 -0.76 -11.45
CA ARG A 85 3.49 0.64 -11.77
C ARG A 85 4.30 1.36 -10.70
N GLY A 86 4.42 0.76 -9.52
CA GLY A 86 5.01 1.40 -8.35
C GLY A 86 4.05 2.39 -7.68
N PRO A 87 4.58 3.41 -6.99
CA PRO A 87 3.78 4.40 -6.25
C PRO A 87 2.76 5.11 -7.15
N VAL A 88 1.51 5.18 -6.71
CA VAL A 88 0.40 5.83 -7.44
C VAL A 88 0.47 7.36 -7.35
N SER A 89 1.19 7.88 -6.36
CA SER A 89 1.49 9.30 -6.19
C SER A 89 3.00 9.49 -6.05
N LYS A 90 3.50 10.68 -6.39
CA LYS A 90 4.93 10.99 -6.24
C LYS A 90 5.35 10.76 -4.80
N CYS A 91 6.42 10.01 -4.57
CA CYS A 91 6.89 9.66 -3.24
C CYS A 91 8.41 9.81 -3.19
N ASN A 92 8.91 10.71 -2.34
CA ASN A 92 10.34 11.03 -2.30
C ASN A 92 11.10 10.12 -1.33
N TRP A 93 10.40 9.42 -0.44
CA TRP A 93 11.00 8.57 0.59
C TRP A 93 10.89 7.07 0.30
N LEU A 94 10.24 6.67 -0.79
CA LEU A 94 10.08 5.27 -1.18
C LEU A 94 10.70 5.02 -2.55
N SER A 95 11.54 4.01 -2.64
CA SER A 95 12.04 3.44 -3.88
C SER A 95 11.26 2.16 -4.21
N PHE A 96 11.15 1.84 -5.49
CA PHE A 96 10.38 0.71 -6.00
C PHE A 96 11.13 0.05 -7.14
N LYS A 97 11.11 -1.29 -7.18
CA LYS A 97 11.64 -2.08 -8.29
C LYS A 97 10.74 -3.27 -8.57
N ARG A 98 10.68 -3.66 -9.84
CA ARG A 98 10.11 -4.94 -10.30
C ARG A 98 11.19 -5.68 -11.07
N ASP A 99 11.51 -6.91 -10.66
CA ASP A 99 12.60 -7.72 -11.23
C ASP A 99 12.50 -9.19 -10.83
N LYS A 100 13.37 -10.05 -11.37
CA LYS A 100 13.52 -11.47 -11.03
C LYS A 100 14.24 -11.68 -9.70
N LEU A 101 13.63 -11.22 -8.62
CA LEU A 101 14.25 -11.16 -7.28
C LEU A 101 14.50 -12.52 -6.63
N PHE A 102 13.89 -13.60 -7.14
CA PHE A 102 13.97 -14.94 -6.55
C PHE A 102 14.58 -15.99 -7.48
N ALA A 103 15.15 -15.61 -8.63
CA ALA A 103 15.53 -16.51 -9.74
C ALA A 103 16.46 -17.68 -9.37
N HIS A 104 17.15 -17.63 -8.23
CA HIS A 104 18.07 -18.68 -7.75
C HIS A 104 17.50 -19.52 -6.62
N ARG A 105 16.19 -19.46 -6.37
CA ARG A 105 15.53 -20.28 -5.34
C ARG A 105 15.03 -21.59 -5.93
N ASP A 106 15.96 -22.54 -6.01
CA ASP A 106 15.68 -23.93 -6.35
C ASP A 106 14.66 -24.51 -5.36
N GLY A 107 13.40 -24.67 -5.80
CA GLY A 107 12.32 -25.15 -4.95
C GLY A 107 10.98 -24.46 -5.18
N PHE A 108 10.98 -23.28 -5.81
CA PHE A 108 9.75 -22.62 -6.28
C PHE A 108 9.67 -22.65 -7.80
N GLU A 109 8.56 -23.15 -8.34
CA GLU A 109 8.28 -23.19 -9.78
C GLU A 109 8.29 -21.79 -10.40
N LYS A 110 7.91 -20.76 -9.64
CA LYS A 110 7.75 -19.39 -10.11
C LYS A 110 8.83 -18.43 -9.63
N SER A 111 9.94 -18.96 -9.13
CA SER A 111 11.09 -18.18 -8.65
C SER A 111 11.69 -17.24 -9.71
N ASP A 112 11.64 -17.62 -10.99
CA ASP A 112 12.20 -16.84 -12.13
C ASP A 112 11.23 -15.77 -12.69
N GLU A 113 10.08 -15.54 -12.04
CA GLU A 113 9.15 -14.49 -12.44
C GLU A 113 9.56 -13.11 -11.88
N ASP A 114 8.98 -12.04 -12.45
CA ASP A 114 9.16 -10.69 -11.94
C ASP A 114 8.31 -10.45 -10.68
N PHE A 115 8.96 -10.03 -9.61
CA PHE A 115 8.35 -9.63 -8.34
C PHE A 115 8.60 -8.15 -8.08
N SER A 116 7.66 -7.51 -7.40
CA SER A 116 7.77 -6.09 -7.09
C SER A 116 8.10 -5.90 -5.62
N ILE A 117 9.02 -4.99 -5.33
CA ILE A 117 9.44 -4.62 -3.98
C ILE A 117 9.49 -3.11 -3.82
N ALA A 118 9.44 -2.66 -2.59
CA ALA A 118 9.70 -1.27 -2.23
C ALA A 118 10.58 -1.19 -0.98
N TRP A 119 11.39 -0.15 -0.89
CA TRP A 119 12.25 0.12 0.26
C TRP A 119 12.33 1.61 0.54
N ARG A 120 12.66 1.97 1.79
CA ARG A 120 12.77 3.36 2.17
C ARG A 120 14.05 3.97 1.58
N ARG A 121 13.90 5.08 0.87
CA ARG A 121 14.99 5.86 0.27
C ARG A 121 15.75 6.64 1.35
N GLY A 122 17.06 6.84 1.15
CA GLY A 122 17.89 7.65 2.03
C GLY A 122 18.60 6.84 3.13
N ASP A 123 17.96 5.78 3.63
CA ASP A 123 18.60 4.89 4.62
C ASP A 123 19.67 3.97 3.97
N PHE A 124 19.73 3.95 2.63
CA PHE A 124 20.66 3.15 1.82
C PHE A 124 21.30 3.93 0.65
N GLU A 125 21.20 5.26 0.64
CA GLU A 125 21.64 6.10 -0.49
C GLU A 125 23.14 5.90 -0.78
N GLY A 126 23.47 5.36 -1.97
CA GLY A 126 24.83 4.97 -2.37
C GLY A 126 25.16 3.47 -2.24
N LYS A 127 24.22 2.65 -1.76
CA LYS A 127 24.29 1.18 -1.65
C LYS A 127 23.12 0.48 -2.34
N ASP A 128 22.40 1.18 -3.22
CA ASP A 128 21.20 0.67 -3.90
C ASP A 128 21.48 -0.63 -4.69
N ASN A 129 22.74 -0.85 -5.11
CA ASN A 129 23.20 -2.04 -5.83
C ASN A 129 23.63 -3.21 -4.92
N GLU A 130 23.75 -3.02 -3.61
CA GLU A 130 24.08 -4.12 -2.67
C GLU A 130 22.88 -5.03 -2.39
N TYR A 131 21.67 -4.61 -2.78
CA TYR A 131 20.41 -5.34 -2.54
C TYR A 131 19.73 -5.82 -3.82
N ILE A 132 20.35 -5.57 -4.96
CA ILE A 132 19.91 -6.00 -6.28
C ILE A 132 21.14 -6.60 -6.93
N VAL A 133 21.18 -7.92 -7.02
CA VAL A 133 22.21 -8.59 -7.81
C VAL A 133 21.83 -8.38 -9.27
N GLU A 134 22.45 -7.40 -9.92
CA GLU A 134 22.45 -7.35 -11.38
C GLU A 134 23.42 -8.44 -11.85
N ILE A 135 22.86 -9.52 -12.41
CA ILE A 135 23.67 -10.60 -12.97
C ILE A 135 23.91 -10.23 -14.43
N GLU A 136 25.17 -10.01 -14.82
CA GLU A 136 25.52 -9.92 -16.24
C GLU A 136 25.30 -11.29 -16.92
N GLU A 137 24.86 -11.27 -18.18
CA GLU A 137 24.65 -12.48 -18.98
C GLU A 137 25.94 -13.32 -19.06
N GLY A 138 26.01 -14.39 -18.25
CA GLY A 138 27.08 -15.39 -18.31
C GLY A 138 27.96 -15.54 -17.05
N GLU A 139 27.72 -14.79 -15.97
CA GLU A 139 28.43 -15.03 -14.71
C GLU A 139 27.77 -16.14 -13.88
N GLN A 140 28.51 -17.21 -13.60
CA GLN A 140 28.23 -18.11 -12.47
C GLN A 140 28.94 -17.54 -11.25
N THR A 141 28.18 -16.94 -10.33
CA THR A 141 28.72 -16.57 -9.02
C THR A 141 28.75 -17.82 -8.13
N GLU A 142 29.95 -18.24 -7.73
CA GLU A 142 30.14 -19.20 -6.64
C GLU A 142 29.53 -18.62 -5.36
N GLU A 143 28.45 -19.23 -4.89
CA GLU A 143 27.87 -19.16 -3.53
C GLU A 143 27.36 -17.80 -2.99
N GLU A 144 26.04 -17.78 -2.73
CA GLU A 144 25.34 -17.09 -1.63
C GLU A 144 25.59 -15.60 -1.36
N TYR A 145 24.84 -14.66 -1.97
CA TYR A 145 24.46 -13.40 -1.26
C TYR A 145 23.13 -12.79 -1.76
N PHE A 146 22.06 -13.59 -1.79
CA PHE A 146 20.70 -13.04 -1.69
C PHE A 146 20.00 -13.78 -0.55
N TYR A 147 20.30 -13.38 0.69
CA TYR A 147 19.65 -14.01 1.82
C TYR A 147 18.15 -13.72 1.74
N GLU A 148 17.37 -14.79 1.88
CA GLU A 148 15.92 -14.77 2.10
C GLU A 148 15.44 -13.76 3.16
N GLN A 149 16.37 -13.28 3.98
CA GLN A 149 16.18 -12.41 5.11
C GLN A 149 15.93 -10.94 4.73
N ASP A 150 16.15 -10.50 3.47
CA ASP A 150 16.13 -9.07 3.13
C ASP A 150 14.81 -8.51 2.56
N ILE A 151 13.85 -9.38 2.20
CA ILE A 151 12.51 -8.97 1.75
C ILE A 151 11.47 -9.44 2.75
N ALA A 152 10.79 -8.50 3.40
CA ALA A 152 9.66 -8.78 4.27
C ALA A 152 8.43 -9.17 3.44
N THR A 153 7.95 -10.40 3.64
CA THR A 153 6.75 -10.96 3.01
C THR A 153 5.66 -11.21 4.05
N PRO A 154 4.37 -11.30 3.64
CA PRO A 154 3.31 -11.74 4.53
C PRO A 154 3.55 -13.14 5.06
N TYR A 155 2.98 -13.46 6.23
CA TYR A 155 3.10 -14.79 6.81
C TYR A 155 2.57 -15.87 5.85
N GLY A 156 3.39 -16.87 5.57
CA GLY A 156 3.04 -17.98 4.68
C GLY A 156 3.20 -17.70 3.19
N TRP A 157 3.58 -16.48 2.79
CA TRP A 157 3.76 -16.14 1.39
C TRP A 157 4.98 -16.85 0.77
N SER A 158 4.84 -17.27 -0.48
CA SER A 158 5.93 -17.80 -1.31
C SER A 158 5.78 -17.35 -2.77
N PRO A 159 6.85 -17.42 -3.58
CA PRO A 159 6.76 -17.18 -5.01
C PRO A 159 5.63 -17.98 -5.68
N ASP A 160 5.48 -19.27 -5.38
CA ASP A 160 4.48 -20.12 -6.06
C ASP A 160 3.03 -19.70 -5.79
N GLU A 161 2.77 -19.06 -4.66
CA GLU A 161 1.45 -18.53 -4.28
C GLU A 161 1.21 -17.11 -4.78
N ALA A 162 2.20 -16.47 -5.41
CA ALA A 162 2.13 -15.05 -5.73
C ALA A 162 1.12 -14.71 -6.84
N ILE A 163 0.68 -13.47 -6.83
CA ILE A 163 -0.19 -12.89 -7.86
C ILE A 163 0.67 -12.22 -8.95
N TYR A 164 0.44 -12.61 -10.20
CA TYR A 164 1.23 -12.21 -11.36
C TYR A 164 0.47 -11.28 -12.29
N THR A 165 1.18 -10.66 -13.24
CA THR A 165 0.55 -9.76 -14.22
C THR A 165 -0.62 -10.40 -14.98
N SER A 166 -0.52 -11.68 -15.31
CA SER A 166 -1.56 -12.43 -16.03
C SER A 166 -2.79 -12.72 -15.18
N THR A 167 -2.62 -12.86 -13.86
CA THR A 167 -3.71 -13.14 -12.91
C THR A 167 -4.20 -11.89 -12.19
N TYR A 168 -3.44 -10.79 -12.25
CA TYR A 168 -3.79 -9.52 -11.65
C TYR A 168 -4.79 -8.76 -12.49
N HIS A 169 -6.01 -8.73 -11.97
CA HIS A 169 -7.09 -7.93 -12.53
C HIS A 169 -7.45 -6.80 -11.56
N PRO A 170 -6.82 -5.62 -11.69
CA PRO A 170 -7.17 -4.47 -10.86
C PRO A 170 -8.64 -4.13 -11.08
N THR A 171 -9.47 -4.29 -10.06
CA THR A 171 -10.91 -3.98 -10.14
C THR A 171 -11.10 -2.48 -10.36
N ARG A 172 -11.24 -2.02 -11.61
CA ARG A 172 -11.48 -0.60 -11.87
C ARG A 172 -12.95 -0.30 -11.60
N ARG A 173 -13.25 0.85 -11.03
CA ARG A 173 -14.64 1.27 -10.77
C ARG A 173 -15.55 1.25 -12.01
N LYS A 174 -14.98 1.46 -13.20
CA LYS A 174 -15.70 1.34 -14.49
C LYS A 174 -16.07 -0.10 -14.87
N ASP A 175 -15.28 -1.05 -14.39
CA ASP A 175 -15.42 -2.48 -14.61
C ASP A 175 -16.36 -3.11 -13.57
N LEU A 176 -16.85 -2.31 -12.62
CA LEU A 176 -17.88 -2.69 -11.66
C LEU A 176 -19.25 -2.21 -12.11
N GLU A 177 -20.24 -3.07 -11.96
CA GLU A 177 -21.66 -2.78 -12.04
C GLU A 177 -22.25 -2.84 -10.63
N GLU A 178 -22.99 -1.83 -10.21
CA GLU A 178 -23.70 -1.90 -8.93
C GLU A 178 -24.89 -2.86 -9.07
N VAL A 179 -24.85 -3.95 -8.30
CA VAL A 179 -25.88 -5.00 -8.29
C VAL A 179 -26.96 -4.66 -7.28
N SER A 180 -26.56 -4.18 -6.10
CA SER A 180 -27.47 -3.91 -5.01
C SER A 180 -26.92 -2.82 -4.10
N ARG A 181 -27.83 -2.15 -3.40
CA ARG A 181 -27.48 -1.12 -2.42
C ARG A 181 -28.45 -1.16 -1.26
N ASN A 182 -27.92 -1.25 -0.06
CA ASN A 182 -28.65 -1.01 1.18
C ASN A 182 -27.99 0.12 2.01
N GLU A 183 -28.46 0.31 3.25
CA GLU A 183 -27.94 1.36 4.15
C GLU A 183 -26.46 1.13 4.50
N TYR A 184 -26.04 -0.13 4.58
CA TYR A 184 -24.76 -0.58 5.13
C TYR A 184 -23.82 -1.22 4.10
N VAL A 185 -24.29 -1.54 2.90
CA VAL A 185 -23.52 -2.29 1.89
C VAL A 185 -23.93 -1.83 0.49
N VAL A 186 -22.96 -1.66 -0.40
CA VAL A 186 -23.16 -1.67 -1.85
C VAL A 186 -22.54 -2.95 -2.39
N THR A 187 -23.33 -3.75 -3.10
CA THR A 187 -22.85 -4.92 -3.80
C THR A 187 -22.51 -4.52 -5.24
N TYR A 188 -21.29 -4.77 -5.66
CA TYR A 188 -20.84 -4.63 -7.03
C TYR A 188 -20.61 -6.01 -7.66
N ARG A 189 -20.77 -6.09 -8.97
CA ARG A 189 -20.33 -7.22 -9.80
C ARG A 189 -19.26 -6.73 -10.75
N ASN A 190 -18.16 -7.44 -10.85
CA ASN A 190 -17.18 -7.22 -11.89
C ASN A 190 -17.77 -7.67 -13.24
N LYS A 191 -17.81 -6.76 -14.22
CA LYS A 191 -18.41 -6.99 -15.55
C LYS A 191 -17.67 -8.03 -16.37
N HIS A 192 -16.38 -8.22 -16.09
CA HIS A 192 -15.52 -9.13 -16.87
C HIS A 192 -15.38 -10.50 -16.19
N THR A 193 -15.21 -10.52 -14.87
CA THR A 193 -14.98 -11.77 -14.12
C THR A 193 -16.28 -12.36 -13.54
N GLY A 194 -17.34 -11.57 -13.40
CA GLY A 194 -18.59 -11.96 -12.75
C GLY A 194 -18.52 -11.99 -11.22
N GLU A 195 -17.35 -11.71 -10.63
CA GLU A 195 -17.14 -11.71 -9.18
C GLU A 195 -18.00 -10.67 -8.47
N ILE A 196 -18.47 -11.01 -7.27
CA ILE A 196 -19.28 -10.14 -6.43
C ILE A 196 -18.40 -9.50 -5.36
N HIS A 197 -18.43 -8.17 -5.27
CA HIS A 197 -17.75 -7.39 -4.25
C HIS A 197 -18.79 -6.71 -3.36
N GLU A 198 -18.78 -7.00 -2.08
CA GLU A 198 -19.59 -6.28 -1.10
C GLU A 198 -18.79 -5.18 -0.44
N VAL A 199 -19.33 -3.97 -0.47
CA VAL A 199 -18.66 -2.78 0.02
C VAL A 199 -19.49 -2.24 1.16
N GLU A 200 -19.01 -2.41 2.39
CA GLU A 200 -19.69 -1.81 3.52
C GLU A 200 -19.76 -0.28 3.39
N ARG A 201 -20.97 0.24 3.24
CA ARG A 201 -21.30 1.63 3.49
C ARG A 201 -21.24 1.86 4.99
N ARG A 202 -20.18 2.53 5.45
CA ARG A 202 -20.26 3.19 6.75
C ARG A 202 -21.41 4.19 6.71
N LYS A 203 -22.31 4.09 7.69
CA LYS A 203 -23.25 5.15 8.04
C LYS A 203 -22.42 6.42 8.16
N TRP A 204 -22.72 7.43 7.35
CA TRP A 204 -22.06 8.72 7.45
C TRP A 204 -22.33 9.27 8.86
N ILE A 205 -21.40 9.10 9.81
CA ILE A 205 -21.44 9.75 11.12
C ILE A 205 -20.95 11.20 10.92
N GLY A 206 -21.61 11.93 10.02
CA GLY A 206 -21.43 13.36 9.91
C GLY A 206 -22.45 14.08 10.77
N LYS A 207 -22.19 14.09 12.07
CA LYS A 207 -22.61 15.19 12.96
C LYS A 207 -21.40 15.62 13.79
N GLY A 208 -20.41 16.18 13.10
CA GLY A 208 -19.25 16.82 13.74
C GLY A 208 -18.68 17.99 12.94
N ILE A 209 -18.58 17.88 11.61
CA ILE A 209 -17.84 18.85 10.78
C ILE A 209 -18.76 19.48 9.71
N ARG A 210 -19.90 20.02 10.14
CA ARG A 210 -20.69 20.96 9.31
C ARG A 210 -20.96 22.29 10.00
N ARG A 211 -20.73 22.37 11.32
CA ARG A 211 -20.86 23.61 12.09
C ARG A 211 -19.63 24.53 12.00
N THR A 212 -18.51 24.08 11.44
CA THR A 212 -17.25 24.85 11.46
C THR A 212 -17.13 25.79 10.25
N LYS A 213 -17.61 25.44 9.05
CA LYS A 213 -17.49 26.32 7.87
C LYS A 213 -18.27 27.62 8.01
N ASP A 214 -19.53 27.56 8.48
CA ASP A 214 -20.33 28.78 8.67
C ASP A 214 -19.84 29.63 9.85
N LYS A 215 -19.30 28.99 10.91
CA LYS A 215 -18.74 29.69 12.07
C LYS A 215 -17.41 30.38 11.71
N ILE A 216 -16.53 29.69 10.97
CA ILE A 216 -15.29 30.26 10.43
C ILE A 216 -15.58 31.39 9.44
N ARG A 217 -16.58 31.24 8.56
CA ARG A 217 -16.96 32.28 7.58
C ARG A 217 -17.59 33.51 8.25
N LYS A 218 -18.27 33.33 9.39
CA LYS A 218 -18.87 34.41 10.19
C LYS A 218 -17.85 35.12 11.07
N GLU A 219 -16.85 34.40 11.58
CA GLU A 219 -15.69 34.95 12.31
C GLU A 219 -14.74 35.71 11.36
N LEU A 220 -14.42 35.17 10.18
CA LEU A 220 -13.61 35.86 9.16
C LEU A 220 -14.27 37.16 8.67
N ARG A 221 -15.60 37.20 8.55
CA ARG A 221 -16.34 38.43 8.21
C ARG A 221 -16.34 39.49 9.32
N LYS A 222 -16.13 39.10 10.59
CA LYS A 222 -15.93 40.07 11.69
C LYS A 222 -14.53 40.64 11.70
N ILE A 223 -13.53 39.86 11.31
CA ILE A 223 -12.12 40.28 11.25
C ILE A 223 -11.86 41.22 10.06
N ILE A 224 -12.58 41.05 8.95
CA ILE A 224 -12.39 41.84 7.71
C ILE A 224 -13.15 43.19 7.73
N ASN A 225 -14.03 43.43 8.71
CA ASN A 225 -14.81 44.67 8.83
C ASN A 225 -14.41 45.53 10.06
N ILE A 226 -13.12 45.54 10.41
CA ILE A 226 -12.49 46.57 11.27
C ILE A 226 -11.37 47.23 10.47
#